data_AF-A0AAV8WS54-F1
#
_entry.id   AF-A0AAV8WS54-F1
#
_cell.length_a   1.000
_cell.length_b   1.000
_cell.length_c   1.000
_cell.angle_alpha   90.00
_cell.angle_beta   90.00
_cell.angle_gamma   90.00
#
_symmetry.space_group_name_H-M   'P 1'
#
loop_
_entity.id
_entity.type
_entity.pdbx_description
1 polymer ?
#
loop_
_entity_poly.entity_id
_entity_poly.type
_entity_poly.pdbx_seq_one_letter_code
_entity_poly.pdbx_strand_id
1 'polypeptide(L)' 'MTVQEVFDFIKNLPGCSDYAEDFLIQEIDGQALMLLKEDHLMTAMAMKLGPALKIVAKIDDMRIDKEPPKQN' A
#
# COMPACT_ATOMS: atom_id res chain seq x y z
N MET A 1 2.16 -7.16 8.35
CA MET A 1 0.94 -6.45 8.75
C MET A 1 -0.23 -7.39 8.55
N THR A 2 -1.17 -7.46 9.48
CA THR A 2 -2.47 -8.11 9.30
C THR A 2 -3.36 -7.28 8.36
N VAL A 3 -4.47 -7.83 7.88
CA VAL A 3 -5.43 -7.08 7.04
C VAL A 3 -5.93 -5.83 7.76
N GLN A 4 -6.23 -5.93 9.06
CA GLN A 4 -6.68 -4.78 9.86
C GLN A 4 -5.59 -3.70 9.98
N GLU A 5 -4.33 -4.10 10.17
CA GLU A 5 -3.20 -3.16 10.20
C GLU A 5 -2.99 -2.47 8.84
N VAL A 6 -3.24 -3.16 7.72
CA VAL A 6 -3.20 -2.56 6.38
C VAL A 6 -4.37 -1.59 6.18
N PHE A 7 -5.58 -1.95 6.59
CA PHE A 7 -6.74 -1.05 6.59
C PHE A 7 -6.41 0.25 7.34
N ASP A 8 -5.92 0.15 8.57
CA ASP A 8 -5.61 1.32 9.39
C ASP A 8 -4.46 2.15 8.80
N PHE A 9 -3.48 1.51 8.16
CA PHE A 9 -2.43 2.19 7.42
C PHE A 9 -2.98 3.01 6.26
N ILE A 10 -3.81 2.43 5.38
CA ILE A 10 -4.42 3.14 4.24
C ILE A 10 -5.36 4.25 4.72
N LYS A 11 -6.15 3.97 5.76
CA LYS A 11 -7.09 4.93 6.36
C LYS A 11 -6.40 6.19 6.85
N ASN A 12 -5.18 6.07 7.39
CA ASN A 12 -4.39 7.17 7.92
C ASN A 12 -3.52 7.87 6.86
N LEU A 13 -3.49 7.40 5.61
CA LEU A 13 -2.77 8.07 4.54
C LEU A 13 -3.56 9.30 4.04
N PRO A 14 -2.95 10.50 3.99
CA PRO A 14 -3.63 11.73 3.59
C PRO A 14 -4.27 11.65 2.18
N GLY A 15 -5.61 11.68 2.16
CA GLY A 15 -6.42 11.61 0.94
C GLY A 15 -6.59 10.20 0.38
N CYS A 16 -6.36 9.16 1.19
CA CYS A 16 -6.55 7.76 0.80
C CYS A 16 -7.57 7.01 1.69
N SER A 17 -8.20 7.69 2.65
CA SER A 17 -9.14 7.08 3.61
C SER A 17 -10.28 6.30 2.95
N ASP A 18 -10.78 6.83 1.83
CA ASP A 18 -11.94 6.28 1.12
C ASP A 18 -11.65 4.93 0.47
N TYR A 19 -10.37 4.56 0.33
CA TYR A 19 -9.93 3.28 -0.23
C TYR A 19 -9.62 2.22 0.82
N ALA A 20 -9.62 2.56 2.12
CA ALA A 20 -9.24 1.62 3.16
C ALA A 20 -10.13 0.37 3.17
N GLU A 21 -11.44 0.55 2.98
CA GLU A 21 -12.41 -0.55 2.94
C GLU A 21 -12.14 -1.51 1.77
N ASP A 22 -11.68 -1.00 0.63
CA ASP A 22 -11.33 -1.85 -0.52
C ASP A 22 -10.16 -2.79 -0.18
N PHE A 23 -9.18 -2.33 0.60
CA PHE A 23 -8.08 -3.18 1.08
C PHE A 23 -8.56 -4.26 2.05
N LEU A 24 -9.58 -3.95 2.87
CA LEU A 24 -10.19 -4.91 3.78
C LEU A 24 -10.97 -5.99 3.01
N ILE A 25 -11.81 -5.58 2.07
CA ILE A 25 -12.65 -6.47 1.24
C ILE A 25 -11.80 -7.39 0.35
N GLN A 26 -10.70 -6.87 -0.19
CA GLN A 26 -9.75 -7.63 -1.01
C GLN A 26 -8.78 -8.49 -0.17
N GLU A 27 -8.94 -8.50 1.15
CA GLU A 27 -8.11 -9.27 2.10
C GLU A 27 -6.60 -8.97 1.97
N ILE A 28 -6.25 -7.71 1.73
CA ILE A 28 -4.85 -7.30 1.53
C ILE A 28 -4.13 -7.26 2.88
N ASP A 29 -3.29 -8.25 3.13
CA ASP A 29 -2.35 -8.26 4.24
C ASP A 29 -1.02 -7.56 3.88
N GLY A 30 -0.09 -7.48 4.83
CA GLY A 30 1.20 -6.81 4.62
C GLY A 30 2.10 -7.49 3.59
N GLN A 31 1.92 -8.78 3.29
CA GLN A 31 2.70 -9.45 2.25
C GLN A 31 2.15 -9.08 0.87
N ALA A 32 0.83 -9.14 0.70
CA ALA A 32 0.15 -8.71 -0.51
C ALA A 32 0.37 -7.21 -0.79
N LEU A 33 0.30 -6.37 0.24
CA LEU A 33 0.61 -4.94 0.16
C LEU A 33 2.00 -4.70 -0.44
N MET A 34 2.99 -5.48 -0.02
CA MET A 34 4.37 -5.38 -0.53
C MET A 34 4.55 -5.94 -1.94
N LEU A 35 3.50 -6.50 -2.58
CA LEU A 35 3.49 -6.93 -3.97
C LEU A 35 2.65 -6.01 -4.87
N LEU A 36 1.90 -5.07 -4.29
CA LEU A 36 1.11 -4.11 -5.05
C LEU A 36 2.01 -3.21 -5.92
N LYS A 37 1.46 -2.90 -7.09
CA LYS A 37 1.99 -1.96 -8.08
C LYS A 37 0.88 -0.98 -8.43
N GLU A 38 1.25 0.18 -8.96
CA GLU A 38 0.30 1.23 -9.38
C GLU A 38 -0.82 0.67 -10.27
N ASP A 39 -0.46 -0.18 -11.24
CA ASP A 39 -1.40 -0.80 -12.16
C ASP A 39 -2.47 -1.65 -11.46
N HIS A 40 -2.11 -2.41 -10.41
CA HIS A 40 -3.07 -3.21 -9.65
C HIS A 40 -4.09 -2.31 -8.92
N LEU A 41 -3.64 -1.18 -8.36
CA LEU A 41 -4.52 -0.23 -7.67
C LEU A 41 -5.49 0.44 -8.64
N MET A 42 -5.00 0.88 -9.79
CA MET A 42 -5.81 1.57 -10.76
C MET A 42 -6.80 0.64 -11.48
N THR A 43 -6.39 -0.59 -11.80
CA THR A 43 -7.22 -1.53 -12.56
C THR A 43 -8.13 -2.36 -11.66
N ALA A 44 -7.58 -3.08 -10.67
CA ALA A 44 -8.34 -4.01 -9.84
C ALA A 44 -9.18 -3.30 -8.78
N MET A 45 -8.74 -2.13 -8.30
CA MET A 45 -9.45 -1.35 -7.27
C MET A 45 -10.08 -0.06 -7.81
N ALA A 46 -10.06 0.15 -9.14
CA ALA A 46 -10.59 1.35 -9.80
C ALA A 46 -10.11 2.68 -9.16
N MET A 47 -8.90 2.67 -8.59
CA MET A 47 -8.35 3.80 -7.86
C MET A 47 -7.92 4.92 -8.81
N LYS A 48 -8.10 6.17 -8.40
CA LYS A 48 -7.58 7.32 -9.15
C LYS A 48 -6.04 7.34 -9.09
N LEU A 49 -5.42 7.87 -10.15
CA LEU A 49 -3.96 7.98 -10.26
C LEU A 49 -3.29 8.64 -9.04
N GLY A 50 -3.84 9.77 -8.56
CA GLY A 50 -3.25 10.50 -7.43
C GLY A 50 -3.10 9.67 -6.14
N PRO A 51 -4.20 9.10 -5.59
CA PRO A 51 -4.12 8.16 -4.47
C PRO A 51 -3.24 6.93 -4.74
N ALA A 52 -3.31 6.35 -5.94
CA ALA A 52 -2.48 5.19 -6.30
C ALA A 52 -0.98 5.50 -6.19
N LEU A 53 -0.54 6.64 -6.74
CA LEU A 53 0.85 7.11 -6.64
C LEU A 53 1.29 7.31 -5.19
N LYS A 54 0.43 7.88 -4.33
CA LYS A 54 0.74 8.10 -2.91
C LYS A 54 0.94 6.80 -2.15
N ILE A 55 0.07 5.81 -2.40
CA ILE A 55 0.16 4.50 -1.73
C ILE A 55 1.43 3.77 -2.19
N VAL A 56 1.71 3.75 -3.50
CA VAL A 56 2.93 3.11 -4.05
C VAL A 56 4.19 3.76 -3.48
N ALA A 57 4.27 5.09 -3.46
CA ALA A 57 5.41 5.79 -2.87
C ALA A 57 5.63 5.40 -1.39
N LYS A 58 4.56 5.24 -0.62
CA LYS A 58 4.67 4.84 0.79
C LYS A 58 5.11 3.38 0.95
N ILE A 59 4.65 2.49 0.08
CA ILE A 59 5.09 1.09 0.04
C ILE A 59 6.58 1.02 -0.31
N ASP A 60 7.05 1.84 -1.25
CA ASP A 60 8.46 1.88 -1.64
C ASP A 60 9.36 2.40 -0.51
N ASP A 61 8.94 3.44 0.23
CA ASP A 61 9.65 3.88 1.44
C ASP A 61 9.83 2.73 2.45
N MET A 62 8.80 1.89 2.64
CA MET A 62 8.86 0.73 3.54
C MET A 62 9.77 -0.40 3.03
N ARG A 63 10.06 -0.45 1.72
CA ARG A 63 10.98 -1.43 1.11
C ARG A 63 12.44 -1.02 1.30
N ILE A 64 12.73 0.27 1.31
CA ILE A 64 14.10 0.82 1.43
C ILE A 64 14.73 0.46 2.78
N ASP A 65 13.93 0.30 3.83
CA ASP A 65 14.41 -0.14 5.16
C ASP A 65 14.89 -1.61 5.21
N LYS A 66 14.84 -2.36 4.10
CA LYS A 66 15.29 -3.76 4.04
C LYS A 66 16.62 -4.00 3.32
N GLU A 67 17.27 -2.98 2.75
CA GLU A 67 18.65 -3.19 2.29
C GLU A 67 19.58 -3.37 3.51
N PRO A 68 20.29 -4.50 3.65
CA PRO A 68 21.32 -4.62 4.67
C PRO A 68 22.38 -3.53 4.44
N PRO A 69 23.02 -3.00 5.50
CA PRO A 69 24.08 -2.01 5.34
C PRO A 69 25.10 -2.52 4.32
N LYS A 70 25.47 -1.70 3.34
CA LYS A 70 26.56 -2.02 2.41
C LYS A 70 27.81 -2.32 3.26
N GLN A 71 28.22 -3.58 3.27
CA GLN A 71 29.48 -3.99 3.88
C GLN A 71 30.60 -3.39 3.02
N ASN A 72 31.36 -2.46 3.61
CA ASN A 72 32.61 -1.93 3.03
C ASN A 72 33.75 -2.92 3.20
#